data_AF-A0A968QZY7-F1
#
_entry.id   AF-A0A968QZY7-F1
#
_cell.length_a   1.000
_cell.length_b   1.000
_cell.length_c   1.000
_cell.angle_alpha   90.00
_cell.angle_beta   90.00
_cell.angle_gamma   90.00
#
_symmetry.space_group_name_H-M   'P 1'
#
loop_
_entity.id
_entity.type
_entity.pdbx_description
1 polymer ?
#
loop_
_entity_poly.entity_id
_entity_poly.type
_entity_poly.pdbx_seq_one_letter_code
_entity_poly.pdbx_strand_id
1 'polypeptide(L)'
;MYQGNEIGKAFRAAANQMKTYQTAMMDADGDGIGTEAEIALAENMKIRRNYKPLTDVPYIYRVSDPQVLHDQTSAKITAGVSYVQDGTKVQRVWATVVPPDFRPDGPVTNLPEIELTDPDGDGIYENTYTQFVQNGTYKINVCAMNQKGMFALFRDTTVVRETG
;
A
#
# COMPACT_ATOMS: atom_id res chain seq x y z
N MET A 1 13.19 -12.45 14.26
CA MET A 1 12.06 -11.52 14.57
C MET A 1 12.57 -10.11 14.35
N TYR A 2 12.27 -9.50 13.20
CA TYR A 2 12.91 -8.28 12.71
C TYR A 2 11.97 -7.08 12.97
N GLN A 3 12.25 -6.31 14.03
CA GLN A 3 11.44 -5.19 14.49
C GLN A 3 11.94 -3.86 13.88
N GLY A 4 11.19 -3.33 12.90
CA GLY A 4 10.63 -1.96 12.91
C GLY A 4 11.52 -0.71 13.04
N ASN A 5 12.85 -0.77 12.94
CA ASN A 5 13.69 0.42 12.78
C ASN A 5 13.75 0.75 11.27
N GLU A 6 13.21 1.85 10.72
CA GLU A 6 13.93 3.13 10.57
C GLU A 6 13.05 4.32 10.08
N ILE A 7 11.71 4.30 10.20
CA ILE A 7 10.91 5.49 9.82
C ILE A 7 11.16 6.66 10.80
N GLY A 8 11.31 6.34 12.10
CA GLY A 8 11.54 7.33 13.14
C GLY A 8 12.91 8.03 13.08
N LYS A 9 13.94 7.40 12.50
CA LYS A 9 15.28 8.01 12.34
C LYS A 9 15.31 8.97 11.16
N ALA A 10 14.68 8.61 10.03
CA ALA A 10 14.56 9.49 8.87
C ALA A 10 13.76 10.77 9.22
N PHE A 11 12.69 10.64 10.02
CA PHE A 11 11.91 11.78 10.50
C PHE A 11 12.72 12.73 11.39
N ARG A 12 13.56 12.22 12.30
CA ARG A 12 14.41 13.05 13.17
C ARG A 12 15.51 13.79 12.41
N ALA A 13 16.08 13.17 11.37
CA ALA A 13 17.09 13.81 10.53
C ALA A 13 16.51 14.97 9.71
N ALA A 14 15.29 14.82 9.19
CA ALA A 14 14.58 15.87 8.47
C ALA A 14 14.08 17.00 9.40
N ALA A 15 13.56 16.66 10.59
CA ALA A 15 13.06 17.63 11.56
C ALA A 15 14.18 18.55 12.12
N ASN A 16 15.39 18.03 12.28
CA ASN A 16 16.53 18.85 12.73
C ASN A 16 17.02 19.86 11.68
N GLN A 17 16.70 19.68 10.39
CA GLN A 17 17.04 20.65 9.34
C GLN A 17 15.99 21.76 9.18
N MET A 18 14.79 21.59 9.72
CA MET A 18 13.64 22.51 9.52
C MET A 18 13.45 23.54 10.63
N LYS A 19 14.22 23.44 11.73
CA LYS A 19 14.04 24.22 12.97
C LYS A 19 14.21 25.74 12.83
N THR A 20 14.83 26.24 11.75
CA THR A 20 15.20 27.65 11.66
C THR A 20 14.14 28.56 11.03
N TYR A 21 13.04 28.02 10.47
CA TYR A 21 12.07 28.80 9.70
C TYR A 21 10.59 28.61 10.06
N GLN A 22 10.27 27.83 11.09
CA GLN A 22 8.88 27.72 11.56
C GLN A 22 8.74 28.29 12.96
N THR A 23 8.23 29.51 13.04
CA THR A 23 7.56 29.98 14.25
C THR A 23 6.16 29.37 14.24
N ALA A 24 5.90 28.41 15.12
CA ALA A 24 4.59 27.80 15.26
C ALA A 24 3.62 28.83 15.87
N MET A 25 2.71 29.37 15.06
CA MET A 25 1.56 30.15 15.52
C MET A 25 0.39 29.18 15.72
N MET A 26 0.38 28.46 16.85
CA MET A 26 -0.70 27.55 17.21
C MET A 26 -1.43 28.12 18.42
N ASP A 27 -2.57 28.77 18.16
CA ASP A 27 -3.54 29.27 19.14
C ASP A 27 -4.41 28.09 19.61
N ALA A 28 -4.04 27.50 20.75
CA ALA A 28 -4.62 26.28 21.30
C ALA A 28 -5.79 26.56 22.25
N ASP A 29 -5.88 27.76 22.83
CA ASP A 29 -6.95 28.15 23.76
C ASP A 29 -8.03 29.06 23.12
N GLY A 30 -7.78 29.55 21.90
CA GLY A 30 -8.72 30.29 21.09
C GLY A 30 -8.81 31.78 21.43
N ASP A 31 -7.76 32.36 22.01
CA ASP A 31 -7.71 33.77 22.41
C ASP A 31 -7.17 34.71 21.31
N GLY A 32 -6.69 34.15 20.19
CA GLY A 32 -6.15 34.88 19.05
C GLY A 32 -4.67 35.26 19.17
N ILE A 33 -3.95 34.80 20.19
CA ILE A 33 -2.55 35.16 20.49
C ILE A 33 -1.67 33.92 20.64
N GLY A 34 -1.04 33.52 19.53
CA GLY A 34 -0.04 32.44 19.50
C GLY A 34 1.17 32.70 20.42
N THR A 35 1.31 31.98 21.54
CA THR A 35 2.45 32.11 22.48
C THR A 35 3.18 30.79 22.75
N GLU A 36 4.46 30.85 23.12
CA GLU A 36 5.25 29.65 23.46
C GLU A 36 4.67 28.84 24.63
N ALA A 37 3.83 29.45 25.47
CA ALA A 37 3.10 28.78 26.56
C ALA A 37 2.05 27.76 26.04
N GLU A 38 1.58 27.92 24.81
CA GLU A 38 0.57 27.04 24.21
C GLU A 38 1.15 25.72 23.72
N ILE A 39 2.47 25.65 23.53
CA ILE A 39 3.19 24.41 23.22
C ILE A 39 2.96 23.38 24.34
N ALA A 40 2.94 23.82 25.61
CA ALA A 40 2.70 22.94 26.76
C ALA A 40 1.24 22.44 26.85
N LEU A 41 0.28 23.22 26.35
CA LEU A 41 -1.12 22.80 26.20
C LEU A 41 -1.29 21.80 25.03
N ALA A 42 -0.55 22.00 23.93
CA ALA A 42 -0.53 21.12 22.77
C ALA A 42 0.16 19.78 23.02
N GLU A 43 1.13 19.69 23.94
CA GLU A 43 1.78 18.42 24.32
C GLU A 43 0.81 17.38 24.90
N ASN A 44 -0.26 17.84 25.56
CA ASN A 44 -1.34 16.98 26.04
C ASN A 44 -2.52 16.85 25.06
N MET A 45 -2.53 17.62 23.97
CA MET A 45 -3.44 17.38 22.85
C MET A 45 -2.99 16.13 22.10
N LYS A 46 -3.44 14.97 22.58
CA LYS A 46 -3.50 13.78 21.74
C LYS A 46 -4.35 14.13 20.52
N ILE A 47 -3.71 14.35 19.38
CA ILE A 47 -4.35 14.20 18.06
C ILE A 47 -4.60 12.70 17.84
N ARG A 48 -5.54 12.17 18.62
CA ARG A 48 -6.17 10.87 18.46
C ARG A 48 -7.66 11.07 18.63
N ARG A 49 -8.21 11.92 17.76
CA ARG A 49 -9.65 11.99 17.56
C ARG A 49 -10.04 10.84 16.66
N ASN A 50 -10.21 9.64 17.23
CA ASN A 50 -10.90 8.48 16.62
C ASN A 50 -10.94 8.50 15.09
N TYR A 51 -9.78 8.54 14.44
CA TYR A 51 -9.71 8.54 12.98
C TYR A 51 -10.03 7.11 12.55
N LYS A 52 -11.32 6.80 12.48
CA LYS A 52 -11.82 5.80 11.56
C LYS A 52 -11.71 6.47 10.20
N PRO A 53 -10.89 5.96 9.27
CA PRO A 53 -11.02 6.37 7.89
C PRO A 53 -12.50 6.17 7.52
N LEU A 54 -13.23 7.26 7.29
CA LEU A 54 -14.56 7.26 6.65
C LEU A 54 -14.43 6.94 5.16
N THR A 55 -13.29 6.38 4.76
CA THR A 55 -13.03 5.92 3.42
C THR A 55 -13.59 4.52 3.33
N ASP A 56 -14.67 4.41 2.57
CA ASP A 56 -15.29 3.18 2.13
C ASP A 56 -14.40 2.40 1.16
N VAL A 57 -13.08 2.48 1.33
CA VAL A 57 -12.08 1.85 0.46
C VAL A 57 -11.89 0.40 0.88
N PRO A 58 -11.67 -0.49 -0.09
CA PRO A 58 -11.20 -1.82 0.22
C PRO A 58 -9.79 -1.75 0.84
N TYR A 59 -9.47 -2.73 1.69
CA TYR A 59 -8.17 -2.88 2.33
C TYR A 59 -7.57 -4.24 1.98
N ILE A 60 -6.41 -4.22 1.33
CA ILE A 60 -5.63 -5.43 1.03
C ILE A 60 -4.75 -5.73 2.25
N TYR A 61 -5.14 -6.74 3.03
CA TYR A 61 -4.44 -7.12 4.26
C TYR A 61 -3.32 -8.11 4.03
N ARG A 62 -3.36 -8.89 2.94
CA ARG A 62 -2.34 -9.86 2.57
C ARG A 62 -2.26 -10.01 1.05
N VAL A 63 -1.07 -10.28 0.56
CA VAL A 63 -0.82 -10.77 -0.80
C VAL A 63 -0.02 -12.08 -0.73
N SER A 64 0.09 -12.80 -1.84
CA SER A 64 0.94 -13.99 -1.92
C SER A 64 2.37 -13.66 -1.50
N ASP A 65 2.96 -14.56 -0.72
CA ASP A 65 4.36 -14.46 -0.34
C ASP A 65 5.27 -14.49 -1.59
N PRO A 66 6.51 -13.96 -1.52
CA PRO A 66 7.45 -14.04 -2.63
C PRO A 66 7.67 -15.48 -3.09
N GLN A 67 7.59 -15.72 -4.40
CA GLN A 67 7.74 -17.06 -4.99
C GLN A 67 9.01 -17.13 -5.85
N VAL A 68 9.63 -18.31 -5.88
CA VAL A 68 10.76 -18.62 -6.77
C VAL A 68 10.34 -19.77 -7.68
N LEU A 69 10.42 -19.56 -8.98
CA LEU A 69 10.14 -20.54 -10.02
C LEU A 69 11.45 -20.97 -10.66
N HIS A 70 11.76 -22.27 -10.63
CA HIS A 70 12.92 -22.83 -11.33
C HIS A 70 12.50 -23.23 -12.76
N ASP A 71 11.77 -24.34 -12.91
CA ASP A 71 11.33 -24.82 -14.24
C ASP A 71 9.86 -24.51 -14.56
N GLN A 72 9.20 -23.73 -13.69
CA GLN A 72 7.80 -23.38 -13.83
C GLN A 72 7.63 -22.01 -14.48
N THR A 73 6.62 -21.89 -15.34
CA THR A 73 6.21 -20.60 -15.94
C THR A 73 4.94 -20.05 -15.31
N SER A 74 4.41 -20.72 -14.28
CA SER A 74 3.18 -20.35 -13.60
C SER A 74 3.37 -20.14 -12.11
N ALA A 75 2.69 -19.12 -11.57
CA ALA A 75 2.60 -18.87 -10.14
C ALA A 75 1.17 -18.47 -9.76
N LYS A 76 0.71 -18.94 -8.61
CA LYS A 76 -0.58 -18.55 -8.06
C LYS A 76 -0.42 -17.23 -7.30
N ILE A 77 -1.20 -16.23 -7.69
CA ILE A 77 -1.25 -14.92 -7.04
C ILE A 77 -2.52 -14.88 -6.19
N THR A 78 -2.37 -14.53 -4.93
CA THR A 78 -3.47 -14.43 -3.97
C THR A 78 -3.46 -13.05 -3.32
N ALA A 79 -4.66 -12.56 -2.98
CA ALA A 79 -4.85 -11.28 -2.33
C ALA A 79 -6.02 -11.38 -1.34
N GLY A 80 -5.72 -11.22 -0.06
CA GLY A 80 -6.74 -11.07 0.98
C GLY A 80 -7.25 -9.64 1.00
N VAL A 81 -8.53 -9.45 0.67
CA VAL A 81 -9.19 -8.13 0.62
C VAL A 81 -10.34 -8.10 1.62
N SER A 82 -10.39 -7.05 2.43
CA SER A 82 -11.43 -6.82 3.41
C SER A 82 -11.98 -5.39 3.30
N TYR A 83 -13.09 -5.11 3.98
CA TYR A 83 -13.74 -3.80 3.99
C TYR A 83 -13.68 -3.18 5.37
N VAL A 84 -13.66 -1.85 5.39
CA VAL A 84 -13.72 -1.07 6.63
C VAL A 84 -15.16 -0.83 7.09
N GLN A 85 -16.14 -0.90 6.17
CA GLN A 85 -17.57 -0.73 6.44
C GLN A 85 -18.40 -1.85 5.80
N ASP A 86 -19.34 -2.39 6.57
CA ASP A 86 -20.36 -3.31 6.06
C ASP A 86 -21.24 -2.60 5.02
N GLY A 87 -21.34 -3.19 3.82
CA GLY A 87 -22.28 -2.76 2.77
C GLY A 87 -21.66 -2.41 1.43
N THR A 88 -20.35 -2.17 1.38
CA THR A 88 -19.65 -1.90 0.11
C THR A 88 -18.98 -3.15 -0.39
N LYS A 89 -19.21 -3.45 -1.67
CA LYS A 89 -18.64 -4.61 -2.34
C LYS A 89 -17.44 -4.19 -3.20
N VAL A 90 -16.43 -5.04 -3.24
CA VAL A 90 -15.30 -5.01 -4.15
C VAL A 90 -15.90 -5.28 -5.52
N GLN A 91 -15.63 -4.36 -6.42
CA GLN A 91 -16.02 -4.49 -7.81
C GLN A 91 -14.96 -5.26 -8.59
N ARG A 92 -13.68 -5.01 -8.30
CA ARG A 92 -12.57 -5.55 -9.06
C ARG A 92 -11.34 -5.68 -8.16
N VAL A 93 -10.65 -6.81 -8.27
CA VAL A 93 -9.29 -7.00 -7.73
C VAL A 93 -8.45 -7.49 -8.88
N TRP A 94 -7.29 -6.86 -9.10
CA TRP A 94 -6.40 -7.26 -10.18
C TRP A 94 -4.95 -7.12 -9.73
N ALA A 95 -4.07 -7.84 -10.42
CA ALA A 95 -2.63 -7.70 -10.24
C ALA A 95 -1.97 -7.32 -11.56
N THR A 96 -1.14 -6.28 -11.52
CA THR A 96 -0.31 -5.85 -12.64
C THR A 96 1.07 -6.49 -12.49
N VAL A 97 1.51 -7.20 -13.52
CA VAL A 97 2.78 -7.93 -13.55
C VAL A 97 3.81 -7.12 -14.34
N VAL A 98 4.90 -6.73 -13.69
CA VAL A 98 6.01 -6.00 -14.30
C VAL A 98 7.17 -6.96 -14.58
N PRO A 99 7.52 -7.22 -15.85
CA PRO A 99 8.66 -8.05 -16.21
C PRO A 99 10.01 -7.48 -15.72
N PRO A 100 11.03 -8.32 -15.51
CA PRO A 100 12.35 -7.89 -15.03
C PRO A 100 13.07 -6.92 -15.97
N ASP A 101 12.91 -7.10 -17.29
CA ASP A 101 13.54 -6.26 -18.31
C ASP A 101 12.70 -5.04 -18.70
N PHE A 102 11.61 -4.77 -17.95
CA PHE A 102 10.73 -3.65 -18.27
C PHE A 102 11.42 -2.30 -17.98
N ARG A 103 11.83 -1.62 -19.05
CA ARG A 103 12.37 -0.26 -19.02
C ARG A 103 11.42 0.69 -19.75
N PRO A 104 10.72 1.58 -19.02
CA PRO A 104 9.84 2.53 -19.66
C PRO A 104 10.65 3.70 -20.23
N ASP A 105 10.77 3.78 -21.56
CA ASP A 105 11.28 4.96 -22.26
C ASP A 105 10.18 6.02 -22.51
N GLY A 106 9.01 5.85 -21.89
CA GLY A 106 7.82 6.69 -22.02
C GLY A 106 6.69 6.26 -21.07
N PRO A 107 5.49 6.88 -21.14
CA PRO A 107 4.36 6.50 -20.31
C PRO A 107 3.97 5.04 -20.54
N VAL A 108 3.82 4.30 -19.45
CA VAL A 108 3.54 2.86 -19.47
C VAL A 108 2.06 2.64 -19.68
N THR A 109 1.67 2.14 -20.86
CA THR A 109 0.25 1.89 -21.18
C THR A 109 -0.13 0.42 -21.18
N ASN A 110 0.82 -0.51 -21.35
CA ASN A 110 0.54 -1.94 -21.57
C ASN A 110 1.39 -2.85 -20.67
N LEU A 111 1.11 -2.84 -19.36
CA LEU A 111 1.57 -3.92 -18.49
C LEU A 111 0.52 -5.04 -18.46
N PRO A 112 0.93 -6.31 -18.41
CA PRO A 112 0.00 -7.41 -18.19
C PRO A 112 -0.79 -7.22 -16.88
N GLU A 113 -2.11 -7.29 -16.97
CA GLU A 113 -3.01 -7.30 -15.82
C GLU A 113 -3.72 -8.65 -15.75
N ILE A 114 -3.86 -9.19 -14.54
CA ILE A 114 -4.68 -10.37 -14.25
C ILE A 114 -5.79 -10.01 -13.29
N GLU A 115 -7.02 -10.42 -13.60
CA GLU A 115 -8.14 -10.31 -12.67
C GLU A 115 -8.01 -11.39 -11.59
N LEU A 116 -8.13 -11.03 -10.32
CA LEU A 116 -8.21 -11.99 -9.22
C LEU A 116 -9.69 -12.21 -8.87
N THR A 117 -10.09 -13.46 -8.65
CA THR A 117 -11.48 -13.83 -8.34
C THR A 117 -11.57 -14.56 -7.02
N ASP A 118 -12.64 -14.32 -6.29
CA ASP A 118 -12.98 -14.98 -5.01
C ASP A 118 -14.30 -15.76 -5.23
N PRO A 119 -14.23 -17.01 -5.71
CA PRO A 119 -15.42 -17.81 -6.05
C PRO A 119 -16.14 -18.39 -4.81
N ASP A 120 -15.43 -18.56 -3.69
CA ASP A 120 -15.93 -19.08 -2.43
C ASP A 120 -16.43 -18.00 -1.46
N GLY A 121 -16.10 -16.73 -1.74
CA GLY A 121 -16.58 -15.57 -0.99
C GLY A 121 -15.92 -15.43 0.39
N ASP A 122 -14.71 -15.97 0.54
CA ASP A 122 -13.97 -15.95 1.80
C ASP A 122 -13.12 -14.66 1.99
N GLY A 123 -13.10 -13.79 0.97
CA GLY A 123 -12.31 -12.56 0.92
C GLY A 123 -10.90 -12.77 0.36
N ILE A 124 -10.56 -13.96 -0.13
CA ILE A 124 -9.28 -14.29 -0.75
C ILE A 124 -9.48 -14.38 -2.27
N TYR A 125 -8.98 -13.37 -2.95
CA TYR A 125 -9.01 -13.30 -4.40
C TYR A 125 -7.77 -13.99 -4.97
N GLU A 126 -7.96 -14.85 -5.96
CA GLU A 126 -6.88 -15.63 -6.56
C GLU A 126 -6.96 -15.74 -8.08
N ASN A 127 -5.79 -15.87 -8.71
CA ASN A 127 -5.63 -16.30 -10.09
C ASN A 127 -4.22 -16.86 -10.31
N THR A 128 -4.03 -17.65 -11.37
CA THR A 128 -2.72 -18.18 -11.78
C THR A 128 -2.23 -17.45 -13.02
N TYR A 129 -1.09 -16.75 -12.91
CA TYR A 129 -0.40 -16.20 -14.06
C TYR A 129 0.55 -17.24 -14.64
N THR A 130 0.52 -17.45 -15.96
CA THR A 130 1.26 -18.53 -16.65
C THR A 130 2.34 -18.02 -17.62
N GLN A 131 2.58 -16.71 -17.66
CA GLN A 131 3.50 -16.08 -18.61
C GLN A 131 4.78 -15.56 -17.95
N PHE A 132 5.30 -16.26 -16.93
CA PHE A 132 6.65 -16.04 -16.43
C PHE A 132 7.67 -16.67 -17.39
N VAL A 133 7.94 -16.01 -18.53
CA VAL A 133 8.76 -16.54 -19.65
C VAL A 133 10.17 -15.95 -19.72
N GLN A 134 10.42 -14.83 -19.04
CA GLN A 134 11.76 -14.23 -18.90
C GLN A 134 12.37 -14.65 -17.56
N ASN A 135 13.69 -14.70 -17.47
CA ASN A 135 14.38 -14.96 -16.21
C ASN A 135 14.58 -13.63 -15.48
N GLY A 136 14.48 -13.66 -14.15
CA GLY A 136 14.62 -12.48 -13.31
C GLY A 136 13.43 -12.24 -12.38
N THR A 137 13.43 -11.08 -11.73
CA THR A 137 12.43 -10.71 -10.75
C THR A 137 11.27 -9.96 -11.39
N TYR A 138 10.09 -10.58 -11.37
CA TYR A 138 8.83 -9.94 -11.69
C TYR A 138 8.29 -9.22 -10.46
N LYS A 139 7.86 -7.97 -10.62
CA LYS A 139 7.14 -7.22 -9.58
C LYS A 139 5.65 -7.32 -9.85
N ILE A 140 4.89 -7.68 -8.83
CA ILE A 140 3.44 -7.87 -8.93
C ILE A 140 2.79 -6.84 -8.03
N ASN A 141 2.04 -5.92 -8.62
CA ASN A 141 1.30 -4.89 -7.90
C ASN A 141 -0.17 -5.28 -7.86
N VAL A 142 -0.70 -5.49 -6.66
CA VAL A 142 -2.10 -5.84 -6.43
C VAL A 142 -2.90 -4.59 -6.10
N CYS A 143 -4.03 -4.47 -6.79
CA CYS A 143 -4.96 -3.36 -6.72
C CYS A 143 -6.37 -3.89 -6.43
N ALA A 144 -7.15 -3.14 -5.66
CA ALA A 144 -8.56 -3.43 -5.44
C ALA A 144 -9.39 -2.16 -5.56
N MET A 145 -10.59 -2.28 -6.12
CA MET A 145 -11.52 -1.18 -6.32
C MET A 145 -12.93 -1.60 -5.88
N ASN A 146 -13.64 -0.71 -5.20
CA ASN A 146 -15.03 -0.93 -4.81
C ASN A 146 -16.01 -0.46 -5.89
N GLN A 147 -17.30 -0.74 -5.69
CA GLN A 147 -18.39 -0.29 -6.59
C GLN A 147 -18.55 1.24 -6.69
N LYS A 148 -17.97 2.01 -5.76
CA LYS A 148 -17.97 3.48 -5.76
C LYS A 148 -16.75 4.07 -6.50
N GLY A 149 -15.91 3.23 -7.12
CA GLY A 149 -14.70 3.65 -7.84
C GLY A 149 -13.54 4.07 -6.93
N MET A 150 -13.58 3.73 -5.64
CA MET A 150 -12.49 4.01 -4.71
C MET A 150 -11.48 2.87 -4.68
N PHE A 151 -10.19 3.22 -4.66
CA PHE A 151 -9.07 2.28 -4.71
C PHE A 151 -8.51 1.97 -3.32
N ALA A 152 -8.08 0.73 -3.13
CA ALA A 152 -7.27 0.31 -1.99
C ALA A 152 -5.84 0.86 -2.08
N LEU A 153 -5.13 0.85 -0.95
CA LEU A 153 -3.68 0.99 -0.97
C LEU A 153 -3.06 -0.20 -1.71
N PHE A 154 -2.19 0.09 -2.67
CA PHE A 154 -1.48 -0.93 -3.44
C PHE A 154 -0.61 -1.80 -2.53
N ARG A 155 -0.51 -3.08 -2.88
CA ARG A 155 0.41 -4.04 -2.25
C ARG A 155 1.26 -4.69 -3.31
N ASP A 156 2.55 -4.79 -3.06
CA ASP A 156 3.50 -5.44 -3.94
C ASP A 156 3.92 -6.82 -3.42
N THR A 157 4.21 -7.72 -4.36
CA THR A 157 4.90 -8.99 -4.14
C THR A 157 5.81 -9.29 -5.32
N THR A 158 6.67 -10.30 -5.20
CA THR A 158 7.67 -10.62 -6.22
C THR A 158 7.63 -12.09 -6.60
N VAL A 159 7.80 -12.36 -7.88
CA VAL A 159 8.04 -13.71 -8.39
C VAL A 159 9.39 -13.71 -9.08
N VAL A 160 10.33 -14.51 -8.60
CA VAL A 160 11.65 -14.67 -9.21
C VAL A 160 11.61 -15.91 -10.09
N ARG A 161 12.02 -15.77 -11.34
CA ARG A 161 12.26 -16.90 -12.23
C ARG A 161 13.75 -17.11 -12.42
N GLU A 162 14.22 -18.29 -12.06
CA GLU A 162 15.61 -18.73 -12.21
C GLU A 162 15.68 -19.85 -13.24
N THR A 163 16.84 -20.04 -13.87
CA THR A 163 17.04 -21.22 -14.74
C THR A 163 17.59 -22.34 -13.89
N GLY A 164 16.99 -23.54 -13.96
CA GLY A 164 17.58 -24.77 -13.42
C GLY A 164 18.81 -25.21 -14.21
#